data_AF-A0A838UU41-F1
#
_entry.id   AF-A0A838UU41-F1
#
_cell.length_a   1.000
_cell.length_b   1.000
_cell.length_c   1.000
_cell.angle_alpha   90.00
_cell.angle_beta   90.00
_cell.angle_gamma   90.00
#
_symmetry.space_group_name_H-M   'P 1'
#
loop_
_entity.id
_entity.type
_entity.pdbx_description
1 polymer ?
#
loop_
_entity_poly.entity_id
_entity_poly.type
_entity_poly.pdbx_seq_one_letter_code
_entity_poly.pdbx_strand_id
1 'polypeptide(L)'
;MPRIDAKQLNLEETVVKVDRVAKVVKGGKRFNFRALVVVGDRNGHVGMGLGKSAEVPDAIRKATEDARKRLISVPLSGTTIPYMVRTTFSASEVMLKPAAPGTGVIAGGAVRAVVEAAGIRDILTKSFGHSELNTVTATIEALRELIAPDVLAARRNRSLADVIGQKAATRYAEVSAQALAPTPEPERNERPRRDRGERGGSGGGDRRGGSGGGRGGDNRGGSRPSTAGPVARQQPGTTPPPAPVTLAAPPSEPTVAPVAPTPEQSEQ
;
A
#
# COMPACT_ATOMS: atom_id res chain seq x y z
N MET A 1 -15.82 -8.82 -13.49
CA MET A 1 -14.93 -9.16 -12.38
C MET A 1 -15.62 -8.78 -11.08
N PRO A 2 -15.51 -9.60 -10.03
CA PRO A 2 -16.06 -9.26 -8.71
C PRO A 2 -15.45 -7.95 -8.22
N ARG A 3 -16.28 -7.08 -7.67
CA ARG A 3 -15.85 -5.80 -7.12
C ARG A 3 -15.21 -6.07 -5.76
N ILE A 4 -13.94 -5.75 -5.60
CA ILE A 4 -13.20 -5.95 -4.36
C ILE A 4 -13.64 -4.90 -3.34
N ASP A 5 -14.04 -5.34 -2.15
CA ASP A 5 -14.46 -4.44 -1.07
C ASP A 5 -13.25 -3.85 -0.34
N ALA A 6 -12.87 -2.64 -0.76
CA ALA A 6 -11.73 -1.89 -0.22
C ALA A 6 -11.78 -1.59 1.30
N LYS A 7 -12.91 -1.83 1.98
CA LYS A 7 -13.08 -1.57 3.43
C LYS A 7 -12.57 -2.70 4.32
N GLN A 8 -12.49 -3.92 3.79
CA GLN A 8 -12.07 -5.10 4.55
C GLN A 8 -10.56 -5.34 4.46
N LEU A 9 -9.89 -4.68 3.50
CA LEU A 9 -8.47 -4.83 3.23
C LEU A 9 -7.66 -3.75 3.96
N ASN A 10 -6.48 -4.11 4.46
CA ASN A 10 -5.51 -3.17 4.99
C ASN A 10 -4.72 -2.57 3.82
N LEU A 11 -5.15 -1.41 3.36
CA LEU A 11 -4.60 -0.75 2.17
C LEU A 11 -3.55 0.29 2.57
N GLU A 12 -2.32 0.07 2.11
CA GLU A 12 -1.24 1.06 2.16
C GLU A 12 -1.29 1.97 0.94
N GLU A 13 -0.96 3.25 1.12
CA GLU A 13 -0.89 4.23 0.04
C GLU A 13 0.55 4.70 -0.19
N THR A 14 0.97 4.71 -1.46
CA THR A 14 2.29 5.17 -1.88
C THR A 14 2.11 6.26 -2.93
N VAL A 15 2.66 7.44 -2.65
CA VAL A 15 2.66 8.57 -3.58
C VAL A 15 3.79 8.37 -4.58
N VAL A 16 3.46 8.25 -5.87
CA VAL A 16 4.45 8.08 -6.94
C VAL A 16 4.98 9.45 -7.38
N LYS A 17 4.05 10.36 -7.70
CA LYS A 17 4.39 11.68 -8.24
C LYS A 17 3.36 12.73 -7.88
N VAL A 18 3.85 13.94 -7.64
CA VAL A 18 3.05 15.14 -7.52
C VAL A 18 3.54 16.17 -8.53
N ASP A 19 2.66 16.57 -9.44
CA ASP A 19 2.93 17.60 -10.45
C ASP A 19 2.20 18.89 -10.10
N ARG A 20 2.86 20.03 -10.31
CA ARG A 20 2.18 21.34 -10.30
C ARG A 20 1.71 21.69 -11.71
N VAL A 21 0.40 21.82 -11.90
CA VAL A 21 -0.23 22.21 -13.16
C VAL A 21 -0.80 23.61 -13.08
N ALA A 22 -0.75 24.39 -14.16
CA ALA A 22 -1.15 25.79 -14.17
C ALA A 22 -2.20 26.09 -15.24
N LYS A 23 -3.22 26.89 -14.90
CA LYS A 23 -4.13 27.53 -15.84
C LYS A 23 -3.79 29.02 -15.95
N VAL A 24 -3.50 29.50 -17.16
CA VAL A 24 -3.24 30.92 -17.42
C VAL A 24 -4.57 31.68 -17.44
N VAL A 25 -4.61 32.84 -16.80
CA VAL A 25 -5.76 33.76 -16.74
C VAL A 25 -5.28 35.20 -16.98
N LYS A 26 -6.21 36.14 -17.22
CA LYS A 26 -5.89 37.54 -17.55
C LYS A 26 -4.96 38.27 -16.56
N GLY A 27 -4.87 37.80 -15.31
CA GLY A 27 -4.05 38.39 -14.26
C GLY A 27 -2.93 37.48 -13.71
N GLY A 28 -2.62 36.36 -14.35
CA GLY A 28 -1.54 35.47 -13.90
C GLY A 28 -1.79 33.99 -14.16
N LYS A 29 -1.27 33.13 -13.27
CA LYS A 29 -1.42 31.67 -13.35
C LYS A 29 -2.10 31.14 -12.09
N ARG A 30 -3.19 30.39 -12.26
CA ARG A 30 -3.79 29.60 -11.17
C ARG A 30 -3.12 28.23 -11.14
N PHE A 31 -2.40 27.94 -10.05
CA PHE A 31 -1.76 26.64 -9.84
C PHE A 31 -2.74 25.65 -9.19
N ASN A 32 -2.59 24.38 -9.55
CA ASN A 32 -3.19 23.24 -8.87
C ASN A 32 -2.13 22.15 -8.81
N PHE A 33 -2.31 21.18 -7.93
CA PHE A 33 -1.47 19.99 -7.84
C PHE A 33 -2.23 18.78 -8.35
N ARG A 34 -1.56 17.96 -9.15
CA ARG A 34 -2.00 16.63 -9.57
C ARG A 34 -1.16 15.61 -8.83
N ALA A 35 -1.80 14.66 -8.16
CA ALA A 35 -1.15 13.54 -7.50
C ALA A 35 -1.46 12.23 -8.21
N LEU A 36 -0.43 11.39 -8.38
CA LEU A 36 -0.53 10.00 -8.79
C LEU A 36 -0.20 9.13 -7.57
N VAL A 37 -1.18 8.32 -7.15
CA VAL A 37 -1.08 7.48 -5.96
C VAL A 37 -1.38 6.04 -6.36
N VAL A 38 -0.62 5.12 -5.77
CA VAL A 38 -0.84 3.68 -5.84
C VAL A 38 -1.27 3.20 -4.47
N VAL A 39 -2.25 2.29 -4.43
CA VAL A 39 -2.79 1.70 -3.21
C VAL A 39 -2.72 0.19 -3.34
N GLY A 40 -2.31 -0.51 -2.28
CA GLY A 40 -2.30 -1.96 -2.27
C GLY A 40 -2.17 -2.56 -0.87
N ASP A 41 -2.44 -3.86 -0.76
CA ASP A 41 -2.44 -4.60 0.51
C ASP A 41 -1.22 -5.51 0.69
N ARG A 42 -0.24 -5.43 -0.24
CA ARG A 42 0.91 -6.33 -0.35
C ARG A 42 0.53 -7.82 -0.42
N ASN A 43 -0.71 -8.14 -0.76
CA ASN A 43 -1.24 -9.49 -0.82
C ASN A 43 -2.01 -9.75 -2.12
N GLY A 44 -1.52 -9.18 -3.22
CA GLY A 44 -2.09 -9.39 -4.55
C GLY A 44 -3.22 -8.44 -4.92
N HIS A 45 -3.53 -7.41 -4.12
CA HIS A 45 -4.45 -6.35 -4.53
C HIS A 45 -3.73 -5.02 -4.73
N VAL A 46 -3.90 -4.42 -5.90
CA VAL A 46 -3.29 -3.13 -6.23
C VAL A 46 -4.25 -2.27 -7.03
N GLY A 47 -4.18 -0.95 -6.87
CA GLY A 47 -4.93 0.02 -7.64
C GLY A 47 -4.14 1.31 -7.79
N MET A 48 -4.44 2.05 -8.85
CA MET A 48 -3.88 3.38 -9.08
C MET A 48 -5.00 4.42 -9.13
N GLY A 49 -4.70 5.63 -8.68
CA GLY A 49 -5.64 6.74 -8.68
C GLY A 49 -4.97 8.06 -9.03
N LEU A 50 -5.78 8.93 -9.63
CA LEU A 50 -5.37 10.29 -9.99
C LEU A 50 -6.23 11.29 -9.24
N GLY A 51 -5.58 12.27 -8.62
CA GLY A 51 -6.26 13.32 -7.89
C GLY A 51 -5.74 14.69 -8.30
N LYS A 52 -6.63 15.69 -8.26
CA LYS A 52 -6.26 17.09 -8.50
C LYS A 52 -6.97 18.01 -7.52
N SER A 53 -6.21 18.91 -6.91
CA SER A 53 -6.75 19.94 -6.02
C SER A 53 -5.87 21.19 -6.02
N ALA A 54 -6.31 22.25 -5.35
CA ALA A 54 -5.50 23.45 -5.15
C ALA A 54 -4.35 23.20 -4.17
N GLU A 55 -4.55 22.30 -3.20
CA GLU A 55 -3.56 21.88 -2.20
C GLU A 55 -3.09 20.45 -2.44
N VAL A 56 -1.84 20.16 -2.08
CA VAL A 56 -1.21 18.84 -2.22
C VAL A 56 -1.92 17.74 -1.40
N PRO A 57 -2.18 17.89 -0.09
CA PRO A 57 -2.80 16.82 0.71
C PRO A 57 -4.20 16.46 0.22
N ASP A 58 -4.98 17.44 -0.24
CA ASP A 58 -6.30 17.19 -0.82
C ASP A 58 -6.23 16.50 -2.18
N ALA A 59 -5.20 16.78 -2.98
CA ALA A 59 -4.96 16.06 -4.23
C ALA A 59 -4.63 14.58 -3.96
N ILE A 60 -3.82 14.30 -2.93
CA ILE A 60 -3.48 12.93 -2.52
C ILE A 60 -4.74 12.20 -2.02
N ARG A 61 -5.53 12.80 -1.12
CA ARG A 61 -6.78 12.20 -0.62
C ARG A 61 -7.73 11.80 -1.76
N LYS A 62 -7.95 12.70 -2.71
CA LYS A 62 -8.77 12.42 -3.91
C LYS A 62 -8.20 11.28 -4.76
N ALA A 63 -6.86 11.22 -4.90
CA ALA A 63 -6.20 10.15 -5.62
C ALA A 63 -6.36 8.80 -4.91
N THR A 64 -6.21 8.75 -3.58
CA THR A 64 -6.41 7.53 -2.77
C THR A 64 -7.84 7.03 -2.91
N GLU A 65 -8.84 7.91 -2.85
CA GLU A 65 -10.25 7.53 -3.03
C GLU A 65 -10.55 6.99 -4.44
N ASP A 66 -9.92 7.51 -5.48
CA ASP A 66 -10.03 6.99 -6.84
C ASP A 66 -9.33 5.63 -6.97
N ALA A 67 -8.15 5.46 -6.37
CA ALA A 67 -7.39 4.21 -6.39
C ALA A 67 -8.16 3.05 -5.73
N ARG A 68 -8.80 3.30 -4.58
CA ARG A 68 -9.63 2.31 -3.87
C ARG A 68 -10.79 1.78 -4.70
N LYS A 69 -11.30 2.55 -5.67
CA LYS A 69 -12.39 2.12 -6.56
C LYS A 69 -11.89 1.25 -7.71
N ARG A 70 -10.60 1.27 -8.02
CA ARG A 70 -9.97 0.64 -9.19
C ARG A 70 -8.98 -0.46 -8.79
N LEU A 71 -9.29 -1.21 -7.74
CA LEU A 71 -8.48 -2.35 -7.32
C LEU A 71 -8.55 -3.48 -8.35
N ILE A 72 -7.38 -4.08 -8.61
CA ILE A 72 -7.20 -5.27 -9.43
C ILE A 72 -6.64 -6.39 -8.56
N SER A 73 -6.99 -7.62 -8.90
CA SER A 73 -6.38 -8.81 -8.31
C SER A 73 -5.25 -9.30 -9.20
N VAL A 74 -4.07 -9.49 -8.61
CA VAL A 74 -2.84 -9.90 -9.27
C VAL A 74 -2.56 -11.35 -8.91
N PRO A 75 -2.42 -12.25 -9.90
CA PRO A 75 -2.07 -13.64 -9.63
C PRO A 75 -0.59 -13.74 -9.24
N LEU A 76 -0.34 -14.13 -8.00
CA LEU A 76 1.00 -14.36 -7.47
C LEU A 76 1.35 -15.85 -7.52
N SER A 77 2.57 -16.16 -7.93
CA SER A 77 3.18 -17.49 -7.81
C SER A 77 4.20 -17.44 -6.67
N GLY A 78 3.69 -17.23 -5.46
CA GLY A 78 4.49 -17.07 -4.24
C GLY A 78 5.06 -15.68 -4.10
N THR A 79 6.35 -15.53 -4.37
CA THR A 79 7.05 -14.25 -4.25
C THR A 79 7.14 -13.50 -5.57
N THR A 80 6.82 -14.15 -6.70
CA THR A 80 7.01 -13.63 -8.05
C THR A 80 5.78 -13.84 -8.96
N ILE A 81 5.86 -13.37 -10.20
CA ILE A 81 4.82 -13.49 -11.23
C ILE A 81 4.88 -14.84 -11.98
N PRO A 82 3.77 -15.33 -12.57
CA PRO A 82 3.76 -16.64 -13.24
C PRO A 82 4.62 -16.74 -14.50
N TYR A 83 4.60 -15.73 -15.37
CA TYR A 83 5.33 -15.72 -16.64
C TYR A 83 5.75 -14.29 -17.02
N MET A 84 6.68 -14.19 -17.96
CA MET A 84 7.13 -12.90 -18.48
C MET A 84 6.03 -12.23 -19.31
N VAL A 85 5.81 -10.94 -19.07
CA VAL A 85 4.84 -10.13 -19.81
C VAL A 85 5.52 -8.87 -20.33
N ARG A 86 5.15 -8.47 -21.54
CA ARG A 86 5.57 -7.22 -22.16
C ARG A 86 4.33 -6.53 -22.71
N THR A 87 3.98 -5.39 -22.13
CA THR A 87 2.75 -4.67 -22.45
C THR A 87 3.07 -3.21 -22.75
N THR A 88 2.37 -2.66 -23.74
CA THR A 88 2.48 -1.27 -24.15
C THR A 88 1.19 -0.53 -23.80
N PHE A 89 1.33 0.62 -23.14
CA PHE A 89 0.23 1.54 -22.90
C PHE A 89 0.64 2.94 -23.36
N SER A 90 -0.04 3.43 -24.40
CA SER A 90 0.31 4.69 -25.05
C SER A 90 1.79 4.70 -25.47
N ALA A 91 2.55 5.72 -25.08
CA ALA A 91 3.98 5.84 -25.39
C ALA A 91 4.93 5.14 -24.39
N SER A 92 4.40 4.36 -23.44
CA SER A 92 5.21 3.61 -22.47
C SER A 92 5.06 2.11 -22.67
N GLU A 93 6.17 1.40 -22.54
CA GLU A 93 6.26 -0.05 -22.61
C GLU A 93 6.92 -0.58 -21.33
N VAL A 94 6.36 -1.64 -20.76
CA VAL A 94 6.90 -2.27 -19.55
C VAL A 94 7.08 -3.76 -19.79
N MET A 95 8.27 -4.25 -19.47
CA MET A 95 8.59 -5.66 -19.44
C MET A 95 8.73 -6.11 -17.98
N LEU A 96 7.92 -7.10 -17.60
CA LEU A 96 7.93 -7.77 -16.31
C LEU A 96 8.45 -9.19 -16.49
N LYS A 97 9.54 -9.55 -15.80
CA LYS A 97 10.15 -10.87 -15.87
C LYS A 97 10.18 -11.51 -14.47
N PRO A 98 9.71 -12.77 -14.32
CA PRO A 98 9.80 -13.47 -13.05
C PRO A 98 11.26 -13.69 -12.66
N ALA A 99 11.51 -13.69 -11.34
CA ALA A 99 12.83 -13.82 -10.77
C ALA A 99 12.91 -15.02 -9.81
N ALA A 100 14.12 -15.47 -9.51
CA ALA A 100 14.34 -16.47 -8.48
C ALA A 100 14.07 -15.87 -7.09
N PRO A 101 13.65 -16.69 -6.11
CA PRO A 101 13.44 -16.20 -4.75
C PRO A 101 14.72 -15.60 -4.17
N GLY A 102 14.61 -14.44 -3.53
CA GLY A 102 15.75 -13.71 -2.95
C GLY A 102 16.44 -12.73 -3.91
N THR A 103 15.89 -12.50 -5.11
CA THR A 103 16.40 -11.48 -6.05
C THR A 103 16.00 -10.07 -5.61
N GLY A 104 14.85 -9.92 -4.94
CA GLY A 104 14.29 -8.62 -4.59
C GLY A 104 13.62 -7.91 -5.77
N VAL A 105 13.19 -6.66 -5.52
CA VAL A 105 12.47 -5.84 -6.51
C VAL A 105 13.44 -4.97 -7.30
N ILE A 106 13.79 -5.41 -8.51
CA ILE A 106 14.60 -4.63 -9.46
C ILE A 106 13.67 -3.91 -10.43
N ALA A 107 13.31 -2.68 -10.06
CA ALA A 107 12.38 -1.85 -10.82
C ALA A 107 12.69 -0.35 -10.72
N GLY A 108 12.30 0.39 -11.76
CA GLY A 108 12.29 1.86 -11.73
C GLY A 108 11.19 2.38 -10.79
N GLY A 109 11.34 3.60 -10.25
CA GLY A 109 10.50 4.11 -9.15
C GLY A 109 8.98 3.97 -9.37
N ALA A 110 8.49 4.30 -10.56
CA ALA A 110 7.07 4.16 -10.92
C ALA A 110 6.58 2.70 -10.90
N VAL A 111 7.35 1.78 -11.46
CA VAL A 111 7.02 0.34 -11.51
C VAL A 111 7.18 -0.28 -10.11
N ARG A 112 8.22 0.12 -9.37
CA ARG A 112 8.50 -0.35 -8.01
C ARG A 112 7.32 -0.09 -7.07
N ALA A 113 6.78 1.14 -7.10
CA ALA A 113 5.63 1.49 -6.26
C ALA A 113 4.41 0.57 -6.50
N VAL A 114 4.19 0.13 -7.75
CA VAL A 114 3.09 -0.79 -8.10
C VAL A 114 3.37 -2.21 -7.65
N VAL A 115 4.57 -2.71 -7.95
CA VAL A 115 4.99 -4.09 -7.66
C VAL A 115 5.03 -4.35 -6.15
N GLU A 116 5.58 -3.40 -5.37
CA GLU A 116 5.63 -3.51 -3.91
C GLU A 116 4.23 -3.44 -3.29
N ALA A 117 3.38 -2.51 -3.77
CA ALA A 117 1.98 -2.43 -3.32
C ALA A 117 1.19 -3.70 -3.64
N ALA A 118 1.51 -4.38 -4.74
CA ALA A 118 0.91 -5.67 -5.11
C ALA A 118 1.45 -6.85 -4.28
N GLY A 119 2.54 -6.70 -3.53
CA GLY A 119 3.11 -7.77 -2.70
C GLY A 119 4.15 -8.64 -3.40
N ILE A 120 4.61 -8.24 -4.60
CA ILE A 120 5.65 -8.97 -5.33
C ILE A 120 6.99 -8.62 -4.71
N ARG A 121 7.71 -9.66 -4.26
CA ARG A 121 9.02 -9.49 -3.61
C ARG A 121 10.19 -9.69 -4.57
N ASP A 122 10.04 -10.57 -5.55
CA ASP A 122 11.10 -10.94 -6.48
C ASP A 122 10.65 -10.68 -7.91
N ILE A 123 11.25 -9.69 -8.57
CA ILE A 123 10.94 -9.38 -9.98
C ILE A 123 12.08 -8.62 -10.66
N LEU A 124 12.26 -8.90 -11.95
CA LEU A 124 13.12 -8.14 -12.84
C LEU A 124 12.25 -7.34 -13.80
N THR A 125 12.46 -6.03 -13.88
CA THR A 125 11.65 -5.18 -14.76
C THR A 125 12.49 -4.24 -15.59
N LYS A 126 11.95 -3.85 -16.74
CA LYS A 126 12.47 -2.75 -17.54
C LYS A 126 11.30 -1.94 -18.09
N SER A 127 11.31 -0.64 -17.82
CA SER A 127 10.39 0.32 -18.43
C SER A 127 11.08 1.06 -19.57
N PHE A 128 10.41 1.15 -20.70
CA PHE A 128 10.76 2.02 -21.82
C PHE A 128 9.69 3.11 -21.89
N GLY A 129 10.09 4.36 -21.78
CA GLY A 129 9.18 5.49 -21.75
C GLY A 129 9.52 6.49 -20.66
N HIS A 130 9.04 7.72 -20.83
CA HIS A 130 9.41 8.85 -19.98
C HIS A 130 8.32 9.24 -18.96
N SER A 131 7.04 9.01 -19.29
CA SER A 131 5.92 9.46 -18.46
C SER A 131 5.59 8.43 -17.37
N GLU A 132 5.70 8.84 -16.11
CA GLU A 132 5.41 7.98 -14.95
C GLU A 132 3.95 7.54 -14.90
N LEU A 133 3.00 8.41 -15.27
CA LEU A 133 1.57 8.05 -15.33
C LEU A 133 1.34 6.90 -16.32
N ASN A 134 1.93 6.99 -17.50
CA ASN A 134 1.78 5.96 -18.53
C ASN A 134 2.49 4.68 -18.11
N THR A 135 3.67 4.78 -17.49
CA THR A 135 4.41 3.62 -16.97
C THR A 135 3.66 2.89 -15.87
N VAL A 136 3.05 3.60 -14.92
CA VAL A 136 2.19 2.99 -13.87
C VAL A 136 0.98 2.31 -14.52
N THR A 137 0.33 2.97 -15.48
CA THR A 137 -0.84 2.41 -16.17
C THR A 137 -0.47 1.15 -16.98
N ALA A 138 0.63 1.19 -17.73
CA ALA A 138 1.18 0.04 -18.45
C ALA A 138 1.48 -1.13 -17.51
N THR A 139 2.00 -0.84 -16.32
CA THR A 139 2.30 -1.86 -15.30
C THR A 139 1.01 -2.51 -14.79
N ILE A 140 -0.01 -1.71 -14.49
CA ILE A 140 -1.33 -2.21 -14.07
C ILE A 140 -1.97 -3.07 -15.17
N GLU A 141 -1.85 -2.69 -16.44
CA GLU A 141 -2.33 -3.48 -17.57
C GLU A 141 -1.55 -4.79 -17.75
N ALA A 142 -0.23 -4.75 -17.64
CA ALA A 142 0.60 -5.96 -17.66
C ALA A 142 0.21 -6.95 -16.55
N LEU A 143 -0.10 -6.45 -15.35
CA LEU A 143 -0.58 -7.29 -14.25
C LEU A 143 -2.00 -7.82 -14.47
N ARG A 144 -2.86 -7.11 -15.22
CA ARG A 144 -4.20 -7.58 -15.60
C ARG A 144 -4.16 -8.68 -16.64
N GLU A 145 -3.17 -8.69 -17.52
CA GLU A 145 -2.97 -9.73 -18.54
C GLU A 145 -2.49 -11.05 -17.94
N LEU A 146 -1.98 -11.03 -16.71
CA LEU A 146 -1.56 -12.25 -16.03
C LEU A 146 -2.75 -13.16 -15.71
N ILE A 147 -2.59 -14.44 -16.02
CA ILE A 147 -3.55 -15.47 -15.69
C ILE A 147 -2.87 -16.46 -14.74
N ALA A 148 -3.53 -16.75 -13.61
CA ALA A 148 -3.06 -17.78 -12.70
C ALA A 148 -2.98 -19.14 -13.43
N PRO A 149 -1.91 -19.94 -13.21
CA PRO A 149 -1.74 -21.21 -13.90
C PRO A 149 -2.88 -22.20 -13.61
N ASP A 150 -3.50 -22.14 -12.43
CA ASP A 150 -4.69 -22.94 -12.07
C ASP A 150 -5.87 -22.64 -12.99
N VAL A 151 -6.15 -21.35 -13.19
CA VAL A 151 -7.22 -20.89 -14.07
C VAL A 151 -6.91 -21.27 -15.52
N LEU A 152 -5.64 -21.20 -15.93
CA LEU A 152 -5.21 -21.59 -17.27
C LEU A 152 -5.36 -23.10 -17.51
N ALA A 153 -5.02 -23.93 -16.53
CA ALA A 153 -5.15 -25.39 -16.61
C ALA A 153 -6.62 -25.82 -16.67
N ALA A 154 -7.47 -25.21 -15.83
CA ALA A 154 -8.92 -25.40 -15.86
C ALA A 154 -9.53 -25.01 -17.22
N ARG A 155 -9.12 -23.86 -17.80
CA ARG A 155 -9.58 -23.44 -19.14
C ARG A 155 -9.18 -24.39 -20.25
N ARG A 156 -8.02 -25.06 -20.11
CA ARG A 156 -7.48 -25.98 -21.11
C ARG A 156 -7.86 -27.45 -20.88
N ASN A 157 -8.59 -27.77 -19.81
CA ASN A 157 -8.89 -29.13 -19.38
C ASN A 157 -7.65 -30.05 -19.35
N ARG A 158 -6.51 -29.50 -18.90
CA ARG A 158 -5.23 -30.24 -18.79
C ARG A 158 -4.70 -30.16 -17.37
N SER A 159 -3.81 -31.09 -17.00
CA SER A 159 -3.18 -31.06 -15.69
C SER A 159 -2.23 -29.86 -15.57
N LEU A 160 -1.98 -29.39 -14.36
CA LEU A 160 -1.02 -28.31 -14.09
C LEU A 160 0.38 -28.67 -14.62
N ALA A 161 0.80 -29.92 -14.44
CA ALA A 161 2.09 -30.41 -14.90
C ALA A 161 2.26 -30.30 -16.42
N ASP A 162 1.19 -30.46 -17.21
CA ASP A 162 1.23 -30.38 -18.67
C ASP A 162 1.30 -28.94 -19.20
N VAL A 163 0.83 -27.97 -18.41
CA VAL A 163 0.71 -26.57 -18.84
C VAL A 163 1.95 -25.74 -18.51
N ILE A 164 2.51 -25.90 -17.31
CA ILE A 164 3.68 -25.15 -16.83
C ILE A 164 4.96 -26.00 -16.77
N GLY A 165 4.85 -27.31 -17.00
CA GLY A 165 5.94 -28.26 -16.87
C GLY A 165 6.11 -28.77 -15.43
N GLN A 166 6.55 -30.02 -15.28
CA GLN A 166 6.61 -30.72 -13.99
C GLN A 166 7.38 -29.94 -12.91
N LYS A 167 8.56 -29.39 -13.24
CA LYS A 167 9.40 -28.63 -12.28
C LYS A 167 8.74 -27.34 -11.79
N ALA A 168 8.01 -26.64 -12.66
CA ALA A 168 7.30 -25.41 -12.27
C ALA A 168 6.02 -25.74 -11.52
N ALA A 169 5.33 -26.83 -11.87
CA ALA A 169 4.15 -27.31 -11.17
C ALA A 169 4.44 -27.69 -9.72
N THR A 170 5.54 -28.39 -9.45
CA THR A 170 5.96 -28.72 -8.07
C THR A 170 6.20 -27.45 -7.25
N ARG A 171 6.96 -26.48 -7.81
CA ARG A 171 7.21 -25.19 -7.14
C ARG A 171 5.93 -24.42 -6.88
N TYR A 172 5.02 -24.38 -7.85
CA TYR A 172 3.74 -23.70 -7.70
C TYR A 172 2.86 -24.39 -6.63
N ALA A 173 2.83 -25.71 -6.59
CA ALA A 173 2.08 -26.48 -5.60
C ALA A 173 2.63 -26.28 -4.17
N GLU A 174 3.94 -26.30 -3.98
CA GLU A 174 4.59 -26.03 -2.69
C GLU A 174 4.24 -24.63 -2.17
N VAL A 175 4.29 -23.65 -3.07
CA VAL A 175 4.06 -22.24 -2.77
C VAL A 175 2.59 -21.93 -2.50
N SER A 176 1.68 -22.47 -3.31
CA SER A 176 0.24 -22.30 -3.11
C SER A 176 -0.23 -23.00 -1.83
N ALA A 177 0.35 -24.15 -1.49
CA ALA A 177 0.10 -24.81 -0.21
C ALA A 177 0.56 -23.96 1.00
N GLN A 178 1.69 -23.25 0.88
CA GLN A 178 2.17 -22.33 1.92
C GLN A 178 1.30 -21.07 2.05
N ALA A 179 0.77 -20.55 0.94
CA ALA A 179 -0.12 -19.39 0.93
C ALA A 179 -1.52 -19.69 1.50
N LEU A 180 -1.97 -20.96 1.42
CA LEU A 180 -3.25 -21.43 1.97
C LEU A 180 -3.15 -21.89 3.43
N ALA A 181 -2.00 -21.70 4.10
CA ALA A 181 -1.93 -21.88 5.54
C ALA A 181 -2.85 -20.83 6.20
N PRO A 182 -3.86 -21.24 7.01
CA PRO A 182 -4.82 -20.31 7.57
C PRO A 182 -4.08 -19.25 8.38
N THR A 183 -4.30 -17.97 8.05
CA THR A 183 -3.92 -16.87 8.92
C THR A 183 -4.51 -17.18 10.29
N PRO A 184 -3.70 -17.23 11.37
CA PRO A 184 -4.25 -17.48 12.70
C PRO A 184 -5.30 -16.39 12.95
N GLU A 185 -6.56 -16.80 13.13
CA GLU A 185 -7.63 -15.88 13.47
C GLU A 185 -7.15 -15.04 14.65
N PRO A 186 -7.25 -13.69 14.58
CA PRO A 186 -6.79 -12.86 15.67
C PRO A 186 -7.57 -13.27 16.92
N GLU A 187 -6.84 -13.74 17.94
CA GLU A 187 -7.39 -14.20 19.21
C GLU A 187 -8.46 -13.22 19.67
N ARG A 188 -9.71 -13.65 19.54
CA ARG A 188 -10.88 -12.90 19.96
C ARG A 188 -10.80 -12.83 21.47
N ASN A 189 -10.11 -11.82 21.98
CA ASN A 189 -9.89 -11.62 23.41
C ASN A 189 -11.27 -11.56 24.09
N GLU A 190 -11.67 -12.70 24.66
CA GLU A 190 -12.93 -12.85 25.36
C GLU A 190 -12.83 -11.97 26.59
N ARG A 191 -13.36 -10.74 26.47
CA ARG A 191 -13.54 -9.87 27.63
C ARG A 191 -14.22 -10.72 28.70
N PRO A 192 -13.63 -10.88 29.90
CA PRO A 192 -14.22 -11.71 30.93
C PRO A 192 -15.63 -11.17 31.18
N ARG A 193 -16.63 -12.04 31.01
CA ARG A 193 -18.01 -11.71 31.35
C ARG A 193 -17.96 -11.22 32.79
N ARG A 194 -18.19 -9.92 32.99
CA ARG A 194 -18.34 -9.36 34.33
C ARG A 194 -19.44 -10.16 35.00
N ASP A 195 -19.03 -10.92 36.01
CA ASP A 195 -19.92 -11.71 36.84
C ASP A 195 -20.98 -10.76 37.39
N ARG A 196 -22.22 -10.93 36.92
CA ARG A 196 -23.34 -10.10 37.33
C ARG A 196 -23.75 -10.65 38.69
N GLY A 197 -23.03 -10.18 39.72
CA GLY A 197 -23.28 -10.52 41.10
C GLY A 197 -24.78 -10.48 41.40
N GLU A 198 -25.24 -11.58 41.98
CA GLU A 198 -26.56 -11.77 42.55
C GLU A 198 -26.93 -10.53 43.38
N ARG A 199 -27.89 -9.73 42.87
CA ARG A 199 -28.72 -8.92 43.75
C ARG A 199 -30.06 -9.61 43.85
N GLY A 200 -30.21 -10.29 44.98
CA GLY A 200 -31.46 -10.87 45.45
C GLY A 200 -32.60 -9.86 45.41
N GLY A 201 -33.79 -10.41 45.20
CA GLY A 201 -35.02 -9.64 45.04
C GLY A 201 -35.52 -8.98 46.31
N SER A 202 -36.48 -8.08 46.13
CA SER A 202 -37.67 -7.91 46.98
C SER A 202 -38.51 -6.74 46.46
N GLY A 203 -39.84 -6.92 46.52
CA GLY A 203 -40.86 -5.86 46.40
C GLY A 203 -41.19 -5.45 44.96
N GLY A 204 -42.37 -5.71 44.39
CA GLY A 204 -43.69 -5.65 45.00
C GLY A 204 -44.26 -4.24 44.85
N GLY A 205 -45.32 -4.09 44.04
CA GLY A 205 -46.14 -2.86 44.03
C GLY A 205 -46.78 -2.52 42.69
N ASP A 206 -48.01 -2.99 42.50
CA ASP A 206 -49.01 -2.39 41.61
C ASP A 206 -49.11 -0.88 41.84
N ARG A 207 -49.12 -0.05 40.78
CA ARG A 207 -50.00 1.14 40.67
C ARG A 207 -50.36 1.47 39.23
N ARG A 208 -51.66 1.43 38.99
CA ARG A 208 -52.40 2.12 37.92
C ARG A 208 -52.22 3.63 38.02
N GLY A 209 -52.34 4.33 36.89
CA GLY A 209 -53.12 5.58 36.81
C GLY A 209 -52.37 6.87 36.47
N GLY A 210 -53.04 7.69 35.63
CA GLY A 210 -52.84 9.14 35.42
C GLY A 210 -51.96 9.48 34.22
N SER A 211 -52.42 9.98 33.07
CA SER A 211 -53.27 11.15 32.74
C SER A 211 -52.66 12.51 33.14
N GLY A 212 -52.55 13.41 32.16
CA GLY A 212 -52.19 14.83 32.31
C GLY A 212 -50.76 15.11 31.83
N GLY A 213 -50.47 15.96 30.85
CA GLY A 213 -51.18 17.16 30.41
C GLY A 213 -50.33 18.37 30.79
N GLY A 214 -49.93 19.17 29.80
CA GLY A 214 -49.66 20.59 30.01
C GLY A 214 -48.26 21.12 29.67
N ARG A 215 -48.26 22.01 28.67
CA ARG A 215 -47.64 23.36 28.63
C ARG A 215 -46.11 23.39 28.80
N GLY A 216 -45.37 23.92 27.83
CA GLY A 216 -45.45 25.33 27.42
C GLY A 216 -44.65 26.15 28.41
N GLY A 217 -43.42 26.53 28.04
CA GLY A 217 -42.52 27.31 28.87
C GLY A 217 -41.32 27.79 28.08
N ASP A 218 -41.46 29.01 27.55
CA ASP A 218 -40.39 29.83 26.99
C ASP A 218 -39.22 29.95 27.98
N ASN A 219 -37.98 29.85 27.50
CA ASN A 219 -36.84 30.34 28.27
C ASN A 219 -35.89 31.15 27.37
N ARG A 220 -36.21 32.44 27.25
CA ARG A 220 -35.27 33.47 26.85
C ARG A 220 -34.49 33.92 28.09
N GLY A 221 -33.18 34.04 27.94
CA GLY A 221 -32.34 34.95 28.75
C GLY A 221 -31.74 34.33 30.01
N GLY A 222 -30.42 34.20 30.03
CA GLY A 222 -29.70 33.78 31.22
C GLY A 222 -28.22 33.47 30.94
N SER A 223 -27.45 34.54 30.73
CA SER A 223 -26.00 34.68 30.84
C SER A 223 -25.20 33.45 31.27
N ARG A 224 -24.32 32.95 30.38
CA ARG A 224 -23.23 32.05 30.74
C ARG A 224 -22.17 32.82 31.54
N PRO A 225 -21.85 32.47 32.80
CA PRO A 225 -20.64 32.99 33.43
C PRO A 225 -19.41 32.30 32.82
N SER A 226 -18.51 33.12 32.30
CA SER A 226 -17.13 32.77 32.03
C SER A 226 -16.43 32.42 33.34
N THR A 227 -16.03 31.17 33.52
CA THR A 227 -15.01 30.82 34.51
C THR A 227 -13.82 30.24 33.74
N ALA A 228 -12.90 31.13 33.41
CA ALA A 228 -11.57 30.78 32.94
C ALA A 228 -10.85 30.05 34.07
N GLY A 229 -10.61 28.74 33.88
CA GLY A 229 -9.61 28.03 34.66
C GLY A 229 -8.20 28.48 34.22
N PRO A 230 -7.23 28.60 35.13
CA PRO A 230 -5.89 29.03 34.78
C PRO A 230 -5.23 27.97 33.88
N VAL A 231 -4.98 28.34 32.62
CA VAL A 231 -4.14 27.55 31.71
C VAL A 231 -2.73 27.56 32.27
N ALA A 232 -2.27 26.39 32.71
CA ALA A 232 -0.87 26.19 33.08
C ALA A 232 0.01 26.62 31.90
N ARG A 233 0.77 27.69 32.11
CA ARG A 233 1.85 28.15 31.22
C ARG A 233 2.90 27.02 31.18
N GLN A 234 2.81 26.15 30.18
CA GLN A 234 3.95 25.31 29.82
C GLN A 234 5.05 26.24 29.31
N GLN A 235 6.15 26.28 30.05
CA GLN A 235 7.37 26.95 29.64
C GLN A 235 7.85 26.29 28.34
N PRO A 236 8.28 27.06 27.32
CA PRO A 236 8.90 26.46 26.15
C PRO A 236 10.19 25.77 26.59
N GLY A 237 10.21 24.44 26.50
CA GLY A 237 11.41 23.65 26.71
C GLY A 237 12.50 24.15 25.76
N THR A 238 13.59 24.66 26.35
CA THR A 238 14.85 24.91 25.67
C THR A 238 15.28 23.64 24.96
N THR A 239 15.20 23.63 23.63
CA THR A 239 15.78 22.55 22.82
C THR A 239 17.30 22.61 23.03
N PRO A 240 17.97 21.54 23.51
CA PRO A 240 19.42 21.55 23.59
C PRO A 240 20.01 21.67 22.17
N PRO A 241 21.09 22.44 21.98
CA PRO A 241 21.73 22.54 20.68
C PRO A 241 22.24 21.16 20.23
N PRO A 242 22.22 20.85 18.92
CA PRO A 242 22.76 19.61 18.41
C PRO A 242 24.27 19.53 18.71
N ALA A 243 24.71 18.35 19.16
CA ALA A 243 26.12 18.07 19.39
C ALA A 243 26.93 18.27 18.10
N PRO A 244 28.18 18.77 18.16
CA PRO A 244 29.02 18.92 16.99
C PRO A 244 29.27 17.55 16.37
N VAL A 245 29.02 17.45 15.07
CA VAL A 245 29.33 16.26 14.26
C VAL A 245 30.85 16.20 14.14
N THR A 246 31.49 15.38 14.98
CA THR A 246 32.87 14.98 14.77
C THR A 246 32.94 14.22 13.45
N LEU A 247 33.57 14.83 12.45
CA LEU A 247 33.91 14.20 11.19
C LEU A 247 34.76 12.95 11.51
N ALA A 248 34.16 11.77 11.41
CA ALA A 248 34.89 10.52 11.48
C ALA A 248 35.93 10.54 10.35
N ALA A 249 37.20 10.38 10.71
CA ALA A 249 38.29 10.27 9.77
C ALA A 249 37.98 9.17 8.73
N PRO A 250 38.27 9.39 7.44
CA PRO A 250 38.06 8.38 6.42
C PRO A 250 38.91 7.15 6.76
N PRO A 251 38.36 5.92 6.60
CA PRO A 251 39.17 4.72 6.75
C PRO A 251 40.29 4.76 5.69
N SER A 252 41.53 4.61 6.17
CA SER A 252 42.73 4.50 5.34
C SER A 252 42.55 3.38 4.31
N GLU A 253 42.81 3.73 3.05
CA GLU A 253 42.85 2.79 1.94
C GLU A 253 43.78 1.60 2.26
N PRO A 254 43.40 0.35 1.96
CA PRO A 254 44.35 -0.74 2.00
C PRO A 254 45.36 -0.53 0.87
N THR A 255 46.61 -0.26 1.24
CA THR A 255 47.78 -0.30 0.35
C THR A 255 47.76 -1.61 -0.43
N VAL A 256 47.43 -1.52 -1.72
CA VAL A 256 47.58 -2.63 -2.67
C VAL A 256 49.08 -2.90 -2.81
N ALA A 257 49.51 -4.05 -2.32
CA ALA A 257 50.86 -4.55 -2.59
C ALA A 257 51.04 -4.70 -4.12
N PRO A 258 52.16 -4.24 -4.69
CA PRO A 258 52.41 -4.40 -6.11
C PRO A 258 52.52 -5.89 -6.45
N VAL A 259 51.63 -6.35 -7.34
CA VAL A 259 51.71 -7.67 -7.98
C VAL A 259 52.97 -7.69 -8.83
N ALA A 260 53.89 -8.60 -8.50
CA ALA A 260 55.08 -8.88 -9.30
C ALA A 260 54.65 -9.42 -10.68
N PRO A 261 55.26 -8.96 -11.79
CA PRO A 261 54.95 -9.51 -13.11
C PRO A 261 55.42 -10.97 -13.20
N THR A 262 54.49 -11.87 -13.51
CA THR A 262 54.80 -13.25 -13.89
C THR A 262 55.58 -13.24 -15.21
N PRO A 263 56.73 -13.93 -15.31
CA PRO A 263 57.48 -14.02 -16.56
C PRO A 263 56.70 -14.84 -17.58
N GLU A 264 56.43 -14.20 -18.71
CA GLU A 264 55.92 -14.78 -19.94
C GLU A 264 56.88 -15.89 -20.41
N GLN A 265 56.52 -17.15 -20.19
CA GLN A 265 57.19 -18.26 -20.83
C GLN A 265 56.76 -18.31 -22.29
N SER A 266 57.67 -17.86 -23.13
CA SER A 266 57.76 -18.19 -24.54
C SER A 266 57.92 -19.70 -24.69
N GLU A 267 56.88 -20.38 -25.16
CA GLU A 267 56.99 -21.69 -25.80
C GLU A 267 56.50 -21.58 -27.24
N GLN A 268 57.48 -21.76 -28.14
CA GLN A 268 57.48 -22.43 -29.45
C GLN A 268 56.43 -22.00 -30.50
#